data_AF-A0A9D4UE35-F1
#
_entry.id   AF-A0A9D4UE35-F1
#
_cell.length_a   1.000
_cell.length_b   1.000
_cell.length_c   1.000
_cell.angle_alpha   90.00
_cell.angle_beta   90.00
_cell.angle_gamma   90.00
#
_symmetry.space_group_name_H-M   'P 1'
#
loop_
_entity.id
_entity.type
_entity.pdbx_description
1 polymer ?
#
loop_
_entity_poly.entity_id
_entity_poly.type
_entity_poly.pdbx_seq_one_letter_code
_entity_poly.pdbx_strand_id
1 'polypeptide(L)'
;MAPAEREGEESSDDDIEIVPKSVDGYWLEYGDETPVSFTTLPDFKIDGEALSEKVVYVRGTQDNGMRLYVRSIAWKLELTKDAKPVFHLKTEKYWIQLMKPRKSYEDTIRSIIM
;
A
#
# COMPACT_ATOMS: atom_id res chain seq x y z
N MET A 1 34.59 1.51 -49.14
CA MET A 1 33.13 1.55 -49.02
C MET A 1 32.79 0.90 -47.69
N ALA A 2 32.03 1.61 -46.85
CA ALA A 2 31.96 1.51 -45.39
C ALA A 2 31.55 0.14 -44.79
N PRO A 3 31.91 -0.16 -43.53
CA PRO A 3 31.06 -1.00 -42.69
C PRO A 3 29.84 -0.17 -42.26
N ALA A 4 28.64 -0.65 -42.58
CA ALA A 4 27.41 -0.07 -42.08
C ALA A 4 27.29 -0.33 -40.59
N GLU A 5 27.26 0.75 -39.82
CA GLU A 5 26.78 0.79 -38.45
C GLU A 5 25.35 0.25 -38.41
N ARG A 6 25.07 -0.64 -37.47
CA ARG A 6 23.72 -0.76 -36.92
C ARG A 6 23.86 -1.02 -35.44
N GLU A 7 24.01 0.08 -34.71
CA GLU A 7 23.58 0.15 -33.33
C GLU A 7 22.08 -0.17 -33.33
N GLY A 8 21.75 -1.33 -32.80
CA GLY A 8 20.40 -1.67 -32.38
C GLY A 8 20.41 -1.59 -30.87
N GLU A 9 20.25 -0.39 -30.33
CA GLU A 9 19.84 -0.21 -28.95
C GLU A 9 18.47 -0.88 -28.80
N GLU A 10 18.46 -2.08 -28.22
CA GLU A 10 17.25 -2.63 -27.62
C GLU A 10 16.94 -1.76 -26.39
N SER A 11 16.19 -0.68 -26.62
CA SER A 11 15.52 0.04 -25.55
C SER A 11 14.47 -0.92 -24.97
N SER A 12 14.88 -1.66 -23.94
CA SER A 12 13.97 -2.44 -23.11
C SER A 12 13.15 -1.42 -22.33
N ASP A 13 11.99 -1.08 -22.88
CA ASP A 13 10.90 -0.39 -22.19
C ASP A 13 10.44 -1.36 -21.09
N ASP A 14 11.22 -1.39 -20.01
CA ASP A 14 10.80 -1.93 -18.73
C ASP A 14 9.70 -0.96 -18.31
N ASP A 15 8.44 -1.32 -18.62
CA ASP A 15 7.26 -0.79 -17.93
C ASP A 15 7.48 -1.06 -16.44
N ILE A 16 8.26 -0.20 -15.78
CA ILE A 16 8.52 -0.26 -14.35
C ILE A 16 7.15 -0.01 -13.74
N GLU A 17 6.40 -1.08 -13.45
CA GLU A 17 5.17 -1.00 -12.68
C GLU A 17 5.60 -0.39 -11.35
N ILE A 18 5.35 0.91 -11.17
CA ILE A 18 5.77 1.67 -10.00
C ILE A 18 4.96 1.14 -8.83
N VAL A 19 5.45 0.07 -8.21
CA VAL A 19 4.84 -0.54 -7.04
C VAL A 19 5.06 0.41 -5.87
N PRO A 20 4.01 1.02 -5.30
CA PRO A 20 4.16 1.91 -4.17
C PRO A 20 4.68 1.12 -2.96
N LYS A 21 5.87 1.48 -2.52
CA LYS A 21 6.51 0.86 -1.35
C LYS A 21 5.87 1.34 -0.06
N SER A 22 5.55 2.63 0.02
CA SER A 22 4.99 3.24 1.22
C SER A 22 3.94 4.31 0.89
N VAL A 23 3.08 4.60 1.86
CA VAL A 23 2.07 5.66 1.76
C VAL A 23 2.05 6.51 3.03
N ASP A 24 2.14 7.82 2.84
CA ASP A 24 2.02 8.83 3.90
C ASP A 24 0.71 9.62 3.76
N GLY A 25 0.31 10.30 4.84
CA GLY A 25 -0.96 11.00 4.93
C GLY A 25 -2.16 10.09 4.66
N TYR A 26 -2.07 8.80 5.01
CA TYR A 26 -3.06 7.83 4.58
C TYR A 26 -4.36 7.88 5.39
N TRP A 27 -5.45 7.41 4.78
CA TRP A 27 -6.70 7.05 5.44
C TRP A 27 -7.34 5.87 4.71
N LEU A 28 -8.20 5.13 5.40
CA LEU A 28 -8.94 4.02 4.82
C LEU A 28 -10.43 4.35 4.79
N GLU A 29 -11.10 3.86 3.77
CA GLU A 29 -12.54 4.05 3.56
C GLU A 29 -13.15 2.81 2.89
N TYR A 30 -14.45 2.60 3.07
CA TYR A 30 -15.18 1.65 2.24
C TYR A 30 -15.44 2.23 0.84
N GLY A 31 -15.94 1.39 -0.06
CA GLY A 31 -16.33 1.82 -1.41
C GLY A 31 -17.43 2.90 -1.43
N ASP A 32 -18.18 3.06 -0.34
CA ASP A 32 -19.17 4.13 -0.12
C ASP A 32 -18.60 5.39 0.53
N GLU A 33 -17.28 5.55 0.57
CA GLU A 33 -16.55 6.71 1.13
C GLU A 33 -16.66 6.88 2.66
N THR A 34 -17.28 5.92 3.37
CA THR A 34 -17.27 5.88 4.84
C THR A 34 -15.84 5.63 5.35
N PRO A 35 -15.28 6.48 6.24
CA PRO A 35 -13.96 6.27 6.82
C PRO A 35 -13.96 5.05 7.74
N VAL A 36 -12.95 4.19 7.59
CA VAL A 36 -12.84 2.94 8.35
C VAL A 36 -11.42 2.74 8.83
N SER A 37 -11.26 1.82 9.78
CA SER A 37 -9.97 1.32 10.25
C SER A 37 -9.48 0.11 9.45
N PHE A 38 -8.16 -0.10 9.43
CA PHE A 38 -7.54 -1.34 8.95
C PHE A 38 -7.98 -2.58 9.75
N THR A 39 -8.46 -2.43 10.98
CA THR A 39 -9.02 -3.55 11.79
C THR A 39 -10.28 -4.18 11.19
N THR A 40 -10.89 -3.51 10.22
CA THR A 40 -11.99 -4.06 9.42
C THR A 40 -11.52 -5.18 8.49
N LEU A 41 -10.28 -5.07 8.01
CA LEU A 41 -9.69 -6.09 7.18
C LEU A 41 -9.24 -7.25 8.07
N PRO A 42 -9.24 -8.48 7.56
CA PRO A 42 -8.67 -9.60 8.28
C PRO A 42 -7.15 -9.44 8.39
N ASP A 43 -6.60 -9.95 9.50
CA ASP A 43 -5.17 -10.03 9.65
C ASP A 43 -4.62 -11.15 8.76
N PHE A 44 -3.66 -10.82 7.91
CA PHE A 44 -3.00 -11.75 7.02
C PHE A 44 -2.10 -12.65 7.86
N LYS A 45 -2.64 -13.78 8.30
CA LYS A 45 -1.86 -14.91 8.80
C LYS A 45 -1.41 -15.73 7.60
N ILE A 46 -0.18 -16.24 7.67
CA ILE A 46 0.45 -17.09 6.64
C ILE A 46 -0.40 -18.33 6.27
N ASP A 47 -1.41 -18.68 7.07
CA ASP A 47 -2.20 -19.91 6.98
C ASP A 47 -3.57 -19.80 6.30
N GLY A 48 -3.88 -18.71 5.57
CA GLY A 48 -5.13 -18.73 4.80
C GLY A 48 -5.51 -17.46 4.07
N GLU A 49 -6.23 -17.66 2.97
CA GLU A 49 -6.89 -16.66 2.11
C GLU A 49 -7.94 -15.88 2.90
N ALA A 50 -7.51 -15.02 3.81
CA ALA A 50 -8.41 -14.13 4.51
C ALA A 50 -8.80 -12.99 3.56
N LEU A 51 -9.84 -13.23 2.76
CA LEU A 51 -10.48 -12.23 1.93
C LEU A 51 -11.59 -11.56 2.75
N SER A 52 -11.45 -10.26 3.00
CA SER A 52 -12.54 -9.47 3.55
C SER A 52 -13.72 -9.48 2.57
N GLU A 53 -14.94 -9.82 3.04
CA GLU A 53 -16.16 -9.58 2.28
C GLU A 53 -16.38 -8.09 1.98
N LYS A 54 -15.85 -7.21 2.85
CA LYS A 54 -15.93 -5.77 2.68
C LYS A 54 -14.69 -5.22 1.99
N VAL A 55 -14.91 -4.52 0.90
CA VAL A 55 -13.85 -3.87 0.13
C VAL A 55 -13.44 -2.58 0.83
N VAL A 56 -12.20 -2.54 1.33
CA VAL A 56 -11.60 -1.34 1.91
C VAL A 56 -10.62 -0.76 0.90
N TYR A 57 -10.67 0.55 0.71
CA TYR A 57 -9.75 1.31 -0.12
C TYR A 57 -8.79 2.08 0.78
N VAL A 58 -7.51 2.08 0.41
CA VAL A 58 -6.49 2.93 1.02
C VAL A 58 -6.24 4.11 0.11
N ARG A 59 -6.29 5.31 0.70
CA ARG A 59 -5.90 6.57 0.09
C ARG A 59 -4.69 7.15 0.79
N GLY A 60 -3.89 7.90 0.04
CA GLY A 60 -2.79 8.66 0.61
C GLY A 60 -1.85 9.19 -0.48
N THR A 61 -0.65 9.53 -0.08
CA THR A 61 0.39 10.05 -0.97
C THR A 61 1.58 9.09 -0.95
N GLN A 62 1.97 8.62 -2.13
CA GLN A 62 3.16 7.78 -2.32
C GLN A 62 4.43 8.62 -2.18
N ASP A 63 5.58 7.96 -2.02
CA ASP A 63 6.89 8.62 -1.97
C ASP A 63 7.17 9.54 -3.16
N ASN A 64 6.65 9.20 -4.35
CA ASN A 64 6.81 10.01 -5.56
C ASN A 64 5.82 11.20 -5.65
N GLY A 65 5.12 11.52 -4.56
CA GLY A 65 4.10 12.59 -4.52
C GLY A 65 2.79 12.24 -5.23
N MET A 66 2.69 11.06 -5.84
CA MET A 66 1.47 10.60 -6.52
C MET A 66 0.39 10.21 -5.51
N ARG A 67 -0.87 10.49 -5.85
CA ARG A 67 -2.02 10.05 -5.04
C ARG A 67 -2.23 8.56 -5.20
N LEU A 68 -2.27 7.84 -4.08
CA LEU A 68 -2.63 6.44 -4.02
C LEU A 68 -4.15 6.30 -3.84
N TYR A 69 -4.78 5.43 -4.63
CA TYR A 69 -6.13 4.94 -4.39
C TYR A 69 -6.23 3.49 -4.85
N VAL A 70 -6.17 2.55 -3.90
CA VAL A 70 -6.13 1.13 -4.22
C VAL A 70 -6.93 0.30 -3.23
N ARG A 71 -7.43 -0.84 -3.73
CA ARG A 71 -8.15 -1.82 -2.93
C ARG A 71 -7.19 -2.59 -2.03
N SER A 72 -7.52 -2.66 -0.75
CA SER A 72 -6.85 -3.50 0.25
C SER A 72 -7.74 -4.68 0.59
N ILE A 73 -7.13 -5.87 0.68
CA ILE A 73 -7.82 -7.13 0.94
C ILE A 73 -7.49 -7.72 2.32
N ALA A 74 -6.32 -7.38 2.86
CA ALA A 74 -5.87 -7.82 4.18
C ALA A 74 -4.84 -6.82 4.76
N TRP A 75 -4.52 -6.97 6.04
CA TRP A 75 -3.43 -6.21 6.69
C TRP A 75 -2.49 -7.14 7.45
N LYS A 76 -1.23 -6.73 7.62
CA LYS A 76 -0.31 -7.38 8.56
C LYS A 76 0.34 -6.32 9.43
N LEU A 77 0.70 -6.72 10.65
CA LEU A 77 1.51 -5.92 11.54
C LEU A 77 2.89 -6.58 11.69
N GLU A 78 3.93 -5.81 11.43
CA GLU A 78 5.31 -6.21 11.66
C GLU A 78 5.81 -5.51 12.92
N LEU A 79 6.05 -6.32 13.96
CA LEU A 79 6.66 -5.90 15.21
C LEU A 79 8.16 -6.23 15.16
N THR A 80 8.97 -5.23 14.84
CA THR A 80 10.43 -5.32 14.98
C THR A 80 10.84 -5.05 16.42
N LYS A 81 11.77 -5.87 16.96
CA LYS A 81 12.18 -5.88 18.38
C LYS A 81 12.59 -4.52 18.98
N ASP A 82 13.00 -3.57 18.14
CA ASP A 82 13.47 -2.22 18.53
C ASP A 82 12.75 -1.08 17.78
N ALA A 83 11.72 -1.37 16.98
CA ALA A 83 11.04 -0.36 16.15
C ALA A 83 9.55 -0.27 16.43
N LYS A 84 8.97 0.88 16.06
CA LYS A 84 7.53 1.13 16.15
C LYS A 84 6.76 0.09 15.32
N PRO A 85 5.54 -0.30 15.74
CA PRO A 85 4.69 -1.19 14.96
C PRO A 85 4.54 -0.67 13.53
N VAL A 86 4.88 -1.50 12.54
CA VAL A 86 4.75 -1.17 11.12
C VAL A 86 3.57 -1.93 10.54
N PHE A 87 2.56 -1.20 10.10
CA PHE A 87 1.39 -1.77 9.45
C PHE A 87 1.60 -1.86 7.95
N HIS A 88 1.22 -2.98 7.36
CA HIS A 88 1.23 -3.16 5.92
C HIS A 88 -0.15 -3.59 5.43
N LEU A 89 -0.58 -3.06 4.30
CA LEU A 89 -1.80 -3.48 3.62
C LEU A 89 -1.46 -4.35 2.43
N LYS A 90 -2.16 -5.48 2.30
CA LYS A 90 -2.13 -6.31 1.11
C LYS A 90 -3.13 -5.75 0.11
N THR A 91 -2.65 -5.44 -1.09
CA THR A 91 -3.49 -5.22 -2.28
C THR A 91 -3.48 -6.46 -3.16
N GLU A 92 -4.28 -6.44 -4.22
CA GLU A 92 -4.33 -7.53 -5.22
C GLU A 92 -2.94 -7.80 -5.83
N LYS A 93 -2.15 -6.75 -6.11
CA LYS A 93 -0.84 -6.87 -6.76
C LYS A 93 0.32 -6.90 -5.77
N TYR A 94 0.32 -6.01 -4.79
CA TYR A 94 1.51 -5.74 -3.95
C TYR A 94 1.15 -5.42 -2.50
N TRP A 95 2.17 -5.28 -1.66
CA TRP A 95 2.04 -4.81 -0.28
C TRP A 95 2.41 -3.35 -0.19
N ILE A 96 1.71 -2.60 0.67
CA ILE A 96 1.97 -1.18 0.91
C ILE A 96 2.27 -1.00 2.39
N GLN A 97 3.39 -0.37 2.70
CA GLN A 97 3.72 0.03 4.06
C GLN A 97 2.97 1.32 4.42
N LEU A 98 2.24 1.29 5.53
CA LEU A 98 1.57 2.46 6.08
C LEU A 98 2.56 3.28 6.91
N MET A 99 2.81 4.53 6.51
CA MET A 99 3.70 5.46 7.20
C MET A 99 2.89 6.30 8.19
N LYS A 100 2.87 7.63 8.06
CA LYS A 100 2.06 8.48 8.93
C LYS A 100 0.63 8.57 8.41
N PRO A 101 -0.38 8.34 9.25
CA PRO A 101 -1.76 8.65 8.86
C PRO A 101 -1.93 10.16 8.69
N ARG A 102 -2.97 10.57 7.98
CA ARG A 102 -3.35 11.98 7.87
C ARG A 102 -3.66 12.54 9.27
N LYS A 103 -3.35 13.81 9.56
CA LYS A 103 -3.64 14.45 10.85
C LYS A 103 -5.06 14.20 11.38
N SER A 104 -6.07 14.32 10.53
CA SER A 104 -7.48 14.08 10.90
C SER A 104 -7.83 12.62 11.18
N TYR A 105 -6.95 11.71 10.79
CA TYR A 105 -7.10 10.26 10.91
C TYR A 105 -6.16 9.68 11.99
N GLU A 106 -5.22 10.48 12.52
CA GLU A 106 -4.36 10.12 13.64
C GLU A 106 -5.18 9.72 14.88
N ASP A 107 -6.22 10.48 15.22
CA ASP A 107 -7.08 10.18 16.37
C ASP A 107 -7.81 8.84 16.21
N THR A 108 -8.27 8.54 14.99
CA THR A 108 -8.90 7.25 14.67
C THR A 108 -7.92 6.11 14.91
N ILE A 109 -6.72 6.19 14.34
CA ILE A 109 -5.68 5.17 14.50
C ILE A 109 -5.21 5.03 15.95
N ARG A 110 -5.04 6.15 16.67
CA ARG A 110 -4.66 6.12 18.10
C ARG A 110 -5.69 5.40 18.95
N SER A 111 -6.99 5.60 18.69
CA SER A 111 -8.05 4.91 19.43
C SER A 111 -8.03 3.39 19.26
N ILE A 112 -7.32 2.87 18.26
CA ILE A 112 -7.26 1.43 17.93
C ILE A 112 -6.02 0.77 18.52
N ILE A 113 -4.90 1.49 18.61
CA ILE A 113 -3.60 0.97 19.07
C ILE A 113 -3.40 1.18 20.59
N MET A 114 -4.34 1.85 21.26
CA MET A 114 -4.27 2.21 22.69
C MET A 114 -4.88 1.15 23.61
#